data_AF-A0A7R8WTA0-F1
#
_entry.id   AF-A0A7R8WTA0-F1
#
_cell.length_a   1.000
_cell.length_b   1.000
_cell.length_c   1.000
_cell.angle_alpha   90.00
_cell.angle_beta   90.00
_cell.angle_gamma   90.00
#
_symmetry.space_group_name_H-M   'P 1'
#
loop_
_entity.id
_entity.type
_entity.pdbx_description
1 polymer ?
#
loop_
_entity_poly.entity_id
_entity_poly.type
_entity_poly.pdbx_seq_one_letter_code
_entity_poly.pdbx_strand_id
1 'polypeptide(L)'
;MQRAGRRSMVLSIFRINLRSRSRVRSSSANSSSCVARSAGSEKLLARGVPDDAVVLVHDAARPCLSPQDLNLLLAASDSCADSGVILATPVRDTMKRARPEQSPAQIERTESREYLWHALTPQLARLSVLHQALSKGLADNAQITDEASALEYIGLQPRLLEGQASNIKITRPADLELAEFFLRQRLNEEEG
;
A
#
# COMPACT_ATOMS: atom_id res chain seq x y z
N MET A 1 24.16 9.80 -21.93
CA MET A 1 23.58 9.71 -20.57
C MET A 1 22.17 9.16 -20.68
N GLN A 2 21.98 7.89 -20.33
CA GLN A 2 20.71 7.16 -20.47
C GLN A 2 19.68 7.66 -19.45
N ARG A 3 18.49 8.03 -19.92
CA ARG A 3 17.32 8.30 -19.09
C ARG A 3 16.84 6.96 -18.51
N ALA A 4 16.98 6.80 -17.20
CA ALA A 4 16.36 5.70 -16.47
C ALA A 4 14.84 5.75 -16.67
N GLY A 5 14.28 4.71 -17.31
CA GLY A 5 12.86 4.61 -17.62
C GLY A 5 12.01 4.61 -16.36
N ARG A 6 11.06 5.55 -16.28
CA ARG A 6 9.94 5.50 -15.33
C ARG A 6 9.11 4.27 -15.67
N ARG A 7 9.32 3.16 -14.96
CA ARG A 7 8.43 2.00 -15.01
C ARG A 7 7.14 2.34 -14.27
N SER A 8 6.03 2.33 -15.01
CA SER A 8 4.68 2.62 -14.54
C SER A 8 4.31 1.66 -13.41
N MET A 9 4.06 2.21 -12.22
CA MET A 9 3.58 1.48 -11.05
C MET A 9 2.08 1.32 -11.21
N VAL A 10 1.62 0.08 -11.45
CA VAL A 10 0.19 -0.21 -11.60
C VAL A 10 -0.45 -0.30 -10.22
N LEU A 11 -1.28 0.69 -9.88
CA LEU A 11 -2.13 0.65 -8.68
C LEU A 11 -3.36 -0.20 -9.00
N SER A 12 -3.54 -1.37 -8.39
CA SER A 12 -4.77 -2.15 -8.56
C SER A 12 -5.69 -1.91 -7.37
N ILE A 13 -6.81 -1.20 -7.58
CA ILE A 13 -7.85 -1.08 -6.57
C ILE A 13 -8.83 -2.23 -6.76
N PHE A 14 -8.90 -3.15 -5.81
CA PHE A 14 -9.83 -4.28 -5.81
C PHE A 14 -11.04 -3.97 -4.92
N ARG A 15 -12.25 -4.17 -5.47
CA ARG A 15 -13.47 -4.33 -4.65
C ARG A 15 -13.56 -5.77 -4.18
N ILE A 16 -13.76 -5.99 -2.88
CA ILE A 16 -14.11 -7.31 -2.33
C ILE A 16 -15.46 -7.17 -1.62
N ASN A 17 -16.49 -7.81 -2.20
CA ASN A 17 -17.81 -7.88 -1.56
C ASN A 17 -17.87 -9.17 -0.73
N LEU A 18 -17.76 -9.04 0.60
CA LEU A 18 -17.73 -10.17 1.53
C LEU A 18 -19.09 -10.88 1.71
N ARG A 19 -20.20 -10.31 1.19
CA ARG A 19 -21.56 -10.84 1.38
C ARG A 19 -22.12 -11.62 0.19
N SER A 20 -21.51 -11.52 -0.99
CA SER A 20 -21.90 -12.30 -2.17
C SER A 20 -20.70 -12.51 -3.08
N ARG A 21 -20.42 -13.76 -3.47
CA ARG A 21 -19.30 -14.22 -4.34
C ARG A 21 -19.26 -13.63 -5.77
N SER A 22 -19.73 -12.41 -6.01
CA SER A 22 -19.94 -11.89 -7.37
C SER A 22 -19.39 -10.47 -7.55
N ARG A 23 -18.33 -10.41 -8.37
CA ARG A 23 -17.63 -9.25 -8.98
C ARG A 23 -16.64 -8.48 -8.11
N VAL A 24 -15.39 -8.96 -8.17
CA VAL A 24 -14.21 -8.11 -8.02
C VAL A 24 -14.19 -7.10 -9.16
N ARG A 25 -14.20 -5.80 -8.84
CA ARG A 25 -14.04 -4.72 -9.82
C ARG A 25 -12.66 -4.13 -9.59
N SER A 26 -11.87 -4.04 -10.65
CA SER A 26 -10.54 -3.46 -10.62
C SER A 26 -10.46 -2.15 -11.40
N SER A 27 -9.68 -1.22 -10.90
CA SER A 27 -9.15 -0.08 -11.67
C SER A 27 -7.63 -0.08 -11.56
N SER A 28 -6.95 0.08 -12.69
CA SER A 28 -5.51 0.30 -12.74
C SER A 28 -5.20 1.78 -12.89
N ALA A 29 -4.17 2.27 -12.20
CA ALA A 29 -3.57 3.59 -12.45
C ALA A 29 -2.09 3.43 -12.81
N ASN A 30 -1.55 4.27 -13.69
CA ASN A 30 -0.19 4.13 -14.22
C ASN A 30 0.91 4.71 -13.32
N SER A 31 0.55 5.24 -12.15
CA SER A 31 1.49 5.76 -11.16
C SER A 31 0.92 5.64 -9.75
N SER A 32 1.80 5.68 -8.76
CA SER A 32 1.50 5.78 -7.33
C SER A 32 1.46 7.23 -6.84
N SER A 33 1.11 8.18 -7.71
CA SER A 33 0.92 9.58 -7.28
C SER A 33 -0.44 9.76 -6.62
N CYS A 34 -0.57 10.76 -5.74
CA CYS A 34 -1.87 11.14 -5.15
C CYS A 34 -2.94 11.38 -6.22
N VAL A 35 -2.57 12.03 -7.33
CA VAL A 35 -3.45 12.27 -8.48
C VAL A 35 -3.97 10.96 -9.08
N ALA A 36 -3.08 9.99 -9.30
CA ALA A 36 -3.46 8.71 -9.89
C ALA A 36 -4.34 7.86 -8.97
N ARG A 37 -4.11 7.94 -7.65
CA ARG A 37 -4.98 7.31 -6.64
C ARG A 37 -6.37 7.91 -6.63
N SER A 38 -6.46 9.25 -6.61
CA SER A 38 -7.72 9.99 -6.64
C SER A 38 -8.54 9.62 -7.88
N ALA A 39 -7.91 9.61 -9.06
CA ALA A 39 -8.55 9.22 -10.32
C ALA A 39 -9.01 7.74 -10.30
N GLY A 40 -8.28 6.86 -9.62
CA GLY A 40 -8.68 5.46 -9.41
C GLY A 40 -9.98 5.35 -8.61
N SER A 41 -10.07 6.06 -7.48
CA SER A 41 -11.28 6.09 -6.66
C SER A 41 -12.48 6.71 -7.40
N GLU A 42 -12.28 7.80 -8.11
CA GLU A 42 -13.33 8.46 -8.92
C GLU A 42 -13.86 7.53 -10.01
N LYS A 43 -12.98 6.81 -10.70
CA LYS A 43 -13.36 5.83 -11.72
C LYS A 43 -14.20 4.68 -11.15
N LEU A 44 -13.99 4.28 -9.90
CA LEU A 44 -14.81 3.25 -9.26
C LEU A 44 -16.21 3.79 -8.95
N LEU A 45 -16.31 5.01 -8.41
CA LEU A 45 -17.58 5.70 -8.19
C LEU A 45 -18.36 5.88 -9.50
N ALA A 46 -17.71 6.36 -10.56
CA ALA A 46 -18.30 6.53 -11.89
C ALA A 46 -18.80 5.20 -12.51
N ARG A 47 -18.25 4.06 -12.10
CA ARG A 47 -18.71 2.73 -12.53
C ARG A 47 -19.87 2.21 -11.68
N GLY A 48 -20.40 2.99 -10.75
CA GLY A 48 -21.47 2.59 -9.83
C GLY A 48 -21.00 1.60 -8.76
N VAL A 49 -19.75 1.73 -8.29
CA VAL A 49 -19.34 1.06 -7.05
C VAL A 49 -19.95 1.85 -5.88
N PRO A 50 -20.65 1.18 -4.94
CA PRO A 50 -21.22 1.86 -3.78
C PRO A 50 -20.18 2.57 -2.93
N ASP A 51 -20.56 3.70 -2.36
CA ASP A 51 -19.71 4.55 -1.52
C ASP A 51 -19.23 3.84 -0.25
N ASP A 52 -20.04 2.94 0.30
CA ASP A 52 -19.75 2.14 1.49
C ASP A 52 -18.89 0.91 1.19
N ALA A 53 -18.57 0.66 -0.09
CA ALA A 53 -17.79 -0.48 -0.51
C ALA A 53 -16.37 -0.41 0.06
N VAL A 54 -15.88 -1.55 0.50
CA VAL A 54 -14.49 -1.73 0.88
C VAL A 54 -13.63 -1.83 -0.37
N VAL A 55 -12.59 -1.00 -0.42
CA VAL A 55 -11.56 -1.01 -1.46
C VAL A 55 -10.22 -1.40 -0.86
N LEU A 56 -9.48 -2.15 -1.66
CA LEU A 56 -8.15 -2.63 -1.33
C LEU A 56 -7.19 -2.15 -2.40
N VAL A 57 -6.15 -1.45 -2.00
CA VAL A 57 -5.19 -0.82 -2.90
C VAL A 57 -3.85 -1.52 -2.76
N HIS A 58 -3.34 -2.07 -3.86
CA HIS A 58 -2.09 -2.84 -3.88
C HIS A 58 -1.11 -2.33 -4.93
N ASP A 59 0.16 -2.18 -4.53
CA ASP A 59 1.27 -1.92 -5.43
C ASP A 59 1.55 -3.15 -6.29
N ALA A 60 1.43 -3.03 -7.63
CA ALA A 60 1.83 -4.11 -8.54
C ALA A 60 3.32 -4.50 -8.45
N ALA A 61 4.16 -3.64 -7.86
CA ALA A 61 5.57 -3.93 -7.62
C ALA A 61 5.80 -4.89 -6.43
N ARG A 62 4.74 -5.36 -5.76
CA ARG A 62 4.79 -6.34 -4.67
C ARG A 62 4.13 -7.66 -5.09
N PRO A 63 4.83 -8.52 -5.84
CA PRO A 63 4.26 -9.79 -6.30
C PRO A 63 4.20 -10.86 -5.20
N CYS A 64 4.88 -10.64 -4.07
CA CYS A 64 5.05 -11.63 -3.01
C CYS A 64 4.00 -11.54 -1.89
N LEU A 65 2.80 -11.04 -2.17
CA LEU A 65 1.70 -11.01 -1.21
C LEU A 65 1.25 -12.44 -0.88
N SER A 66 1.17 -12.77 0.41
CA SER A 66 0.68 -14.07 0.87
C SER A 66 -0.86 -14.10 0.94
N PRO A 67 -1.49 -15.24 0.67
CA PRO A 67 -2.93 -15.41 0.90
C PRO A 67 -3.34 -15.18 2.35
N GLN A 68 -2.48 -15.53 3.32
CA GLN A 68 -2.73 -15.37 4.74
C GLN A 68 -2.84 -13.88 5.12
N ASP A 69 -1.91 -13.04 4.64
CA ASP A 69 -1.92 -11.60 4.90
C ASP A 69 -3.15 -10.93 4.26
N LEU A 70 -3.52 -11.38 3.05
CA LEU A 70 -4.74 -10.91 2.40
C LEU A 70 -5.98 -11.27 3.24
N ASN A 71 -6.09 -12.51 3.71
CA ASN A 71 -7.21 -12.95 4.54
C ASN A 71 -7.30 -12.18 5.87
N LEU A 72 -6.16 -11.91 6.52
CA LEU A 72 -6.11 -11.10 7.75
C LEU A 72 -6.68 -9.70 7.51
N LEU A 73 -6.28 -9.07 6.42
CA LEU A 73 -6.73 -7.74 6.05
C LEU A 73 -8.22 -7.71 5.66
N LEU A 74 -8.73 -8.76 5.01
CA LEU A 74 -10.16 -8.89 4.73
C LEU A 74 -10.99 -9.11 6.00
N ALA A 75 -10.52 -9.92 6.94
CA ALA A 75 -11.19 -10.11 8.23
C ALA A 75 -11.27 -8.81 9.03
N ALA A 76 -10.28 -7.92 8.91
CA ALA A 76 -10.30 -6.61 9.56
C ALA A 76 -11.27 -5.60 8.92
N SER A 77 -11.70 -5.83 7.69
CA SER A 77 -12.53 -4.87 6.95
C SER A 77 -13.90 -4.62 7.59
N ASP A 78 -14.50 -5.64 8.21
CA ASP A 78 -15.83 -5.52 8.83
C ASP A 78 -15.83 -4.56 10.04
N SER A 79 -14.69 -4.40 10.71
CA SER A 79 -14.58 -3.60 11.94
C SER A 79 -13.79 -2.31 11.78
N CYS A 80 -12.90 -2.22 10.78
CA CYS A 80 -11.91 -1.15 10.69
C CYS A 80 -11.90 -0.42 9.34
N ALA A 81 -12.79 -0.74 8.39
CA ALA A 81 -12.77 -0.10 7.06
C ALA A 81 -13.01 1.42 7.11
N ASP A 82 -13.71 1.92 8.13
CA ASP A 82 -13.98 3.36 8.33
C ASP A 82 -12.73 4.15 8.70
N SER A 83 -11.83 3.57 9.50
CA SER A 83 -10.54 4.18 9.86
C SER A 83 -9.41 3.84 8.88
N GLY A 84 -9.58 2.75 8.12
CA GLY A 84 -8.58 2.16 7.26
C GLY A 84 -7.71 1.11 7.99
N VAL A 85 -7.08 0.26 7.20
CA VAL A 85 -6.21 -0.83 7.65
C VAL A 85 -5.06 -1.00 6.66
N ILE A 86 -3.83 -1.15 7.14
CA ILE A 86 -2.67 -1.46 6.30
C ILE A 86 -1.92 -2.68 6.80
N LEU A 87 -1.32 -3.43 5.88
CA LEU A 87 -0.24 -4.33 6.23
C LEU A 87 1.02 -3.52 6.54
N ALA A 88 1.73 -3.93 7.58
CA ALA A 88 3.00 -3.33 7.94
C ALA A 88 3.92 -4.35 8.63
N THR A 89 5.22 -4.06 8.71
CA THR A 89 6.17 -4.86 9.48
C THR A 89 6.96 -3.98 10.45
N PRO A 90 7.25 -4.43 11.68
CA PRO A 90 8.02 -3.64 12.63
C PRO A 90 9.46 -3.44 12.12
N VAL A 91 10.01 -2.25 12.34
CA VAL A 91 11.39 -1.94 11.97
C VAL A 91 12.36 -2.74 12.83
N ARG A 92 13.24 -3.49 12.18
CA ARG A 92 14.24 -4.34 12.86
C ARG A 92 15.60 -3.65 12.96
N ASP A 93 16.01 -2.94 11.93
CA ASP A 93 17.35 -2.34 11.88
C ASP A 93 17.44 -1.03 12.67
N THR A 94 18.67 -0.62 12.97
CA THR A 94 18.92 0.68 13.61
C THR A 94 18.71 1.80 12.59
N MET A 95 17.83 2.75 12.89
CA MET A 95 17.53 3.87 12.01
C MET A 95 18.49 5.05 12.25
N LYS A 96 19.01 5.63 11.17
CA LYS A 96 19.86 6.83 11.22
C LYS A 96 19.20 7.98 10.47
N ARG A 97 19.14 9.15 11.10
CA ARG A 97 18.81 10.42 10.44
C ARG A 97 20.08 10.96 9.80
N ALA A 98 20.03 11.31 8.52
CA ALA A 98 21.13 11.98 7.82
C ALA A 98 20.98 13.50 7.89
N ARG A 99 22.10 14.24 7.86
CA ARG A 99 22.10 15.70 7.74
C ARG A 99 21.54 16.12 6.36
N PRO A 100 20.72 17.18 6.29
CA PRO A 100 20.23 17.70 5.01
C PRO A 100 21.37 18.11 4.08
N GLU A 101 21.19 17.87 2.77
CA GLU A 101 21.97 18.46 1.69
C GLU A 101 23.50 18.20 1.71
N GLN A 102 23.95 17.15 2.39
CA GLN A 102 25.36 16.76 2.41
C GLN A 102 25.63 15.54 1.50
N SER A 103 26.69 15.63 0.68
CA SER A 103 27.22 14.54 -0.13
C SER A 103 28.73 14.41 0.12
N PRO A 104 29.24 13.27 0.64
CA PRO A 104 28.49 12.08 1.04
C PRO A 104 27.57 12.33 2.25
N ALA A 105 26.50 11.52 2.36
CA ALA A 105 25.56 11.63 3.46
C ALA A 105 26.26 11.43 4.81
N GLN A 106 26.04 12.35 5.75
CA GLN A 106 26.59 12.27 7.11
C GLN A 106 25.49 11.96 8.12
N ILE A 107 25.77 11.08 9.08
CA ILE A 107 24.84 10.77 10.18
C ILE A 107 24.65 12.02 11.06
N GLU A 108 23.40 12.43 11.26
CA GLU A 108 23.02 13.44 12.24
C GLU A 108 22.81 12.78 13.61
N ARG A 109 21.94 11.75 13.67
CA ARG A 109 21.62 11.02 14.91
C ARG A 109 21.02 9.64 14.64
N THR A 110 20.93 8.83 15.70
CA THR A 110 20.17 7.57 15.70
C THR A 110 18.73 7.86 16.11
N GLU A 111 17.75 7.32 15.37
CA GLU A 111 16.33 7.40 15.73
C GLU A 111 15.92 6.11 16.45
N SER A 112 14.99 6.22 17.42
CA SER A 112 14.40 5.03 18.04
C SER A 112 13.59 4.25 17.01
N ARG A 113 13.75 2.93 17.00
CA ARG A 113 12.96 2.02 16.16
C ARG A 113 11.67 1.54 16.85
N GLU A 114 11.49 1.87 18.13
CA GLU A 114 10.28 1.47 18.87
C GLU A 114 9.04 2.07 18.22
N TYR A 115 8.02 1.23 18.01
CA TYR A 115 6.77 1.59 17.35
C TYR A 115 6.91 2.13 15.93
N LEU A 116 8.08 1.95 15.28
CA LEU A 116 8.23 2.23 13.86
C LEU A 116 7.91 0.99 13.03
N TRP A 117 7.17 1.22 11.94
CA TRP A 117 6.72 0.17 11.03
C TRP A 117 7.02 0.55 9.59
N HIS A 118 7.37 -0.44 8.78
CA HIS A 118 7.39 -0.34 7.34
C HIS A 118 5.98 -0.54 6.81
N ALA A 119 5.40 0.50 6.22
CA ALA A 119 4.14 0.39 5.50
C ALA A 119 4.30 -0.53 4.29
N LEU A 120 3.41 -1.51 4.18
CA LEU A 120 3.28 -2.42 3.05
C LEU A 120 1.97 -2.13 2.31
N THR A 121 1.75 -2.87 1.23
CA THR A 121 0.45 -2.94 0.58
C THR A 121 0.07 -4.43 0.47
N PRO A 122 -1.22 -4.80 0.57
CA PRO A 122 -2.36 -3.92 0.40
C PRO A 122 -2.72 -2.98 1.56
N GLN A 123 -3.40 -1.89 1.21
CA GLN A 123 -4.05 -0.94 2.13
C GLN A 123 -5.56 -0.95 1.87
N LEU A 124 -6.36 -0.94 2.93
CA LEU A 124 -7.81 -1.12 2.87
C LEU A 124 -8.54 0.04 3.54
N ALA A 125 -9.60 0.51 2.91
CA ALA A 125 -10.50 1.52 3.46
C ALA A 125 -11.86 1.47 2.76
N ARG A 126 -12.86 2.19 3.30
CA ARG A 126 -14.09 2.48 2.54
C ARG A 126 -13.79 3.40 1.36
N LEU A 127 -14.47 3.17 0.23
CA LEU A 127 -14.29 3.95 -0.99
C LEU A 127 -14.59 5.43 -0.78
N SER A 128 -15.71 5.75 -0.13
CA SER A 128 -16.09 7.14 0.22
C SER A 128 -15.01 7.84 1.05
N VAL A 129 -14.55 7.19 2.11
CA VAL A 129 -13.53 7.72 3.01
C VAL A 129 -12.21 7.95 2.28
N LEU A 130 -11.75 6.95 1.51
CA LEU A 130 -10.51 7.06 0.75
C LEU A 130 -10.59 8.13 -0.33
N HIS A 131 -11.71 8.21 -1.06
CA HIS A 131 -11.93 9.22 -2.08
C HIS A 131 -11.92 10.63 -1.48
N GLN A 132 -12.61 10.84 -0.36
CA GLN A 132 -12.62 12.11 0.36
C GLN A 132 -11.21 12.50 0.82
N ALA A 133 -10.48 11.56 1.41
CA ALA A 133 -9.11 11.75 1.88
C ALA A 133 -8.16 12.19 0.76
N LEU A 134 -8.17 11.46 -0.35
CA LEU A 134 -7.34 11.76 -1.53
C LEU A 134 -7.74 13.07 -2.20
N SER A 135 -9.03 13.34 -2.34
CA SER A 135 -9.54 14.58 -2.94
C SER A 135 -9.14 15.81 -2.12
N LYS A 136 -9.28 15.71 -0.79
CA LYS A 136 -8.88 16.79 0.12
C LYS A 136 -7.38 17.00 0.13
N GLY A 137 -6.59 15.92 0.24
CA GLY A 137 -5.14 15.99 0.18
C GLY A 137 -4.63 16.60 -1.13
N LEU A 138 -5.29 16.31 -2.26
CA LEU A 138 -4.96 16.91 -3.55
C LEU A 138 -5.34 18.40 -3.60
N ALA A 139 -6.52 18.78 -3.13
CA ALA A 139 -6.98 20.17 -3.09
C ALA A 139 -6.08 21.06 -2.21
N ASP A 140 -5.63 20.52 -1.07
CA ASP A 140 -4.79 21.21 -0.10
C ASP A 140 -3.28 21.11 -0.44
N ASN A 141 -2.93 20.47 -1.57
CA ASN A 141 -1.56 20.21 -2.02
C ASN A 141 -0.68 19.54 -0.94
N ALA A 142 -1.28 18.64 -0.16
CA ALA A 142 -0.63 17.90 0.92
C ALA A 142 0.34 16.84 0.36
N GLN A 143 1.38 16.52 1.14
CA GLN A 143 2.34 15.47 0.80
C GLN A 143 1.76 14.08 1.12
N ILE A 144 0.97 13.53 0.20
CA ILE A 144 0.41 12.18 0.32
C ILE A 144 1.33 11.15 -0.34
N THR A 145 1.88 10.23 0.46
CA THR A 145 2.81 9.18 0.01
C THR A 145 2.11 7.86 -0.34
N ASP A 146 1.08 7.51 0.41
CA ASP A 146 0.28 6.29 0.32
C ASP A 146 -1.18 6.54 0.77
N GLU A 147 -2.04 5.52 0.71
CA GLU A 147 -3.44 5.66 1.10
C GLU A 147 -3.58 5.96 2.60
N ALA A 148 -2.75 5.35 3.45
CA ALA A 148 -2.72 5.63 4.89
C ALA A 148 -2.43 7.11 5.18
N SER A 149 -1.41 7.71 4.55
CA SER A 149 -1.11 9.14 4.73
C SER A 149 -2.27 10.05 4.32
N ALA A 150 -3.10 9.64 3.35
CA ALA A 150 -4.32 10.39 3.00
C ALA A 150 -5.37 10.30 4.12
N LEU A 151 -5.55 9.11 4.70
CA LEU A 151 -6.48 8.90 5.82
C LEU A 151 -6.01 9.67 7.07
N GLU A 152 -4.72 9.63 7.37
CA GLU A 152 -4.10 10.42 8.45
C GLU A 152 -4.33 11.92 8.25
N TYR A 153 -4.22 12.40 7.00
CA TYR A 153 -4.43 13.81 6.66
C TYR A 153 -5.83 14.31 7.04
N ILE A 154 -6.84 13.45 6.98
CA ILE A 154 -8.22 13.78 7.39
C ILE A 154 -8.51 13.44 8.86
N GLY A 155 -7.48 13.12 9.65
CA GLY A 155 -7.56 12.86 11.08
C GLY A 155 -7.94 11.43 11.46
N LEU A 156 -7.96 10.50 10.51
CA LEU A 156 -8.18 9.09 10.79
C LEU A 156 -6.89 8.39 11.23
N GLN A 157 -7.05 7.24 11.87
CA GLN A 157 -5.94 6.44 12.39
C GLN A 157 -6.03 5.02 11.81
N PRO A 158 -5.41 4.77 10.64
CA PRO A 158 -5.41 3.45 10.04
C PRO A 158 -4.79 2.41 10.96
N ARG A 159 -5.39 1.22 11.00
CA ARG A 159 -4.90 0.12 11.83
C ARG A 159 -3.72 -0.58 11.17
N LEU A 160 -2.69 -0.87 11.95
CA LEU A 160 -1.57 -1.71 11.53
C LEU A 160 -1.90 -3.18 11.75
N LEU A 161 -1.76 -3.99 10.71
CA LEU A 161 -1.70 -5.44 10.79
C LEU A 161 -0.30 -5.91 10.43
N GLU A 162 0.28 -6.76 11.27
CA GLU A 162 1.58 -7.34 10.97
C GLU A 162 1.47 -8.29 9.78
N GLY A 163 2.18 -7.96 8.69
CA GLY A 163 2.27 -8.78 7.49
C GLY A 163 3.63 -9.47 7.38
N GLN A 164 3.78 -10.33 6.38
CA GLN A 164 5.05 -11.01 6.14
C GLN A 164 6.08 -10.07 5.50
N ALA A 165 7.31 -10.09 6.02
CA ALA A 165 8.44 -9.35 5.47
C ALA A 165 8.84 -9.80 4.04
N SER A 166 8.40 -11.00 3.62
CA SER A 166 8.57 -11.53 2.26
C SER A 166 7.76 -10.75 1.21
N ASN A 167 6.78 -9.93 1.62
CA ASN A 167 5.99 -9.05 0.74
C ASN A 167 6.80 -7.81 0.30
N ILE A 168 7.94 -8.08 -0.34
CA ILE A 168 8.91 -7.08 -0.75
C ILE A 168 8.41 -6.25 -1.93
N LYS A 169 8.86 -4.98 -1.99
CA LYS A 169 8.64 -4.09 -3.12
C LYS A 169 9.84 -4.19 -4.06
N ILE A 170 9.60 -4.60 -5.30
CA ILE A 170 10.66 -4.63 -6.32
C ILE A 170 10.95 -3.20 -6.74
N THR A 171 12.13 -2.70 -6.36
CA THR A 171 12.61 -1.35 -6.69
C THR A 171 13.93 -1.38 -7.44
N ARG A 172 14.75 -2.41 -7.20
CA ARG A 172 16.08 -2.60 -7.76
C ARG A 172 16.14 -3.94 -8.51
N PRO A 173 17.09 -4.10 -9.46
CA PRO A 173 17.27 -5.36 -10.18
C PRO A 173 17.50 -6.57 -9.25
N ALA A 174 18.27 -6.40 -8.18
CA ALA A 174 18.54 -7.46 -7.20
C ALA A 174 17.29 -7.94 -6.46
N ASP A 175 16.25 -7.10 -6.33
CA ASP A 175 15.01 -7.48 -5.67
C ASP A 175 14.23 -8.53 -6.48
N LEU A 176 14.50 -8.64 -7.80
CA LEU A 176 13.81 -9.59 -8.67
C LEU A 176 14.19 -11.04 -8.35
N GLU A 177 15.47 -11.33 -8.16
CA GLU A 177 15.96 -12.65 -7.79
C GLU A 177 15.40 -13.08 -6.43
N LEU A 178 15.33 -12.13 -5.49
CA LEU A 178 14.74 -12.36 -4.17
C LEU A 178 13.23 -12.64 -4.26
N ALA A 179 12.51 -11.89 -5.09
CA ALA A 179 11.08 -12.12 -5.31
C ALA A 179 10.81 -13.50 -5.92
N GLU A 180 11.62 -13.90 -6.90
CA GLU A 180 11.54 -15.22 -7.53
C GLU A 180 11.79 -16.34 -6.51
N PHE A 181 12.78 -16.19 -5.63
CA PHE A 181 13.03 -17.13 -4.55
C PHE A 181 11.80 -17.30 -3.64
N PHE A 182 11.21 -16.19 -3.16
CA PHE A 182 10.02 -16.25 -2.29
C PHE A 182 8.79 -16.82 -3.00
N LEU A 183 8.64 -16.60 -4.30
CA LEU A 183 7.54 -17.18 -5.08
C LEU A 183 7.71 -18.70 -5.24
N ARG A 184 8.93 -19.16 -5.53
CA ARG A 184 9.23 -20.60 -5.67
C ARG A 184 9.02 -21.37 -4.37
N GLN A 185 9.49 -20.83 -3.24
CA GLN A 185 9.28 -21.48 -1.94
C GLN A 185 7.80 -21.70 -1.65
N ARG A 186 6.97 -20.68 -1.92
CA ARG A 186 5.51 -20.77 -1.72
C ARG A 186 4.85 -21.84 -2.59
N LEU A 187 5.25 -21.93 -3.87
CA LEU A 187 4.72 -22.96 -4.77
C LEU A 187 5.09 -24.36 -4.28
N ASN A 188 6.32 -24.56 -3.82
CA ASN A 188 6.77 -25.83 -3.29
C ASN A 188 6.04 -26.22 -1.99
N GLU A 189 5.68 -25.26 -1.14
CA GLU A 189 4.89 -25.48 0.09
C GLU A 189 3.43 -25.84 -0.21
N GLU A 190 2.88 -25.42 -1.35
CA GLU A 190 1.50 -25.73 -1.76
C GLU A 190 1.39 -27.11 -2.46
N GLU A 191 2.49 -27.62 -3.03
CA GLU A 191 2.54 -28.91 -3.74
C GLU A 191 2.92 -30.11 -2.85
N GLY A 192 3.40 -29.87 -1.63
CA GLY A 192 3.82 -30.90 -0.66
C GLY A 192 2.77 -31.18 0.43
#